data_AF-A0A6P0RI82-F1
#
_entry.id   AF-A0A6P0RI82-F1
#
_cell.length_a   1.000
_cell.length_b   1.000
_cell.length_c   1.000
_cell.angle_alpha   90.00
_cell.angle_beta   90.00
_cell.angle_gamma   90.00
#
_symmetry.space_group_name_H-M   'P 1'
#
loop_
_entity.id
_entity.type
_entity.pdbx_description
1 polymer ?
#
loop_
_entity_poly.entity_id
_entity_poly.type
_entity_poly.pdbx_seq_one_letter_code
_entity_poly.pdbx_strand_id
1 'polypeptide(L)'
;MIQEEAIQFLQKKGSISQLLKELYNCDHIRYRTHVYSRIIDHRDASFFEVPLDHPILLAESINVDGDGKIIEYGMTRFRGDRMELVFEN
;
A
#
# COMPACT_ATOMS: atom_id res chain seq x y z
N MET A 1 15.97 7.95 12.14
CA MET A 1 16.44 8.35 10.80
C MET A 1 16.46 7.12 9.92
N ILE A 2 16.02 7.22 8.67
CA ILE A 2 16.12 6.12 7.70
C ILE A 2 17.60 5.99 7.32
N GLN A 3 18.13 4.78 7.31
CA GLN A 3 19.53 4.52 6.95
C GLN A 3 19.77 4.86 5.47
N GLU A 4 20.92 5.44 5.16
CA GLU A 4 21.24 5.86 3.78
C GLU A 4 21.27 4.68 2.80
N GLU A 5 21.72 3.51 3.27
CA GLU A 5 21.68 2.25 2.54
C GLU A 5 20.25 1.84 2.12
N ALA A 6 19.26 2.04 3.00
CA ALA A 6 17.86 1.74 2.70
C ALA A 6 17.30 2.65 1.60
N ILE A 7 17.68 3.94 1.60
CA ILE A 7 17.28 4.89 0.55
C ILE A 7 17.89 4.47 -0.80
N GLN A 8 19.19 4.17 -0.83
CA GLN A 8 19.87 3.72 -2.05
C GLN A 8 19.27 2.42 -2.60
N PHE A 9 18.92 1.48 -1.71
CA PHE A 9 18.24 0.25 -2.09
C PHE A 9 16.90 0.54 -2.78
N LEU A 10 16.03 1.36 -2.16
CA LEU A 10 14.72 1.71 -2.73
C LEU A 10 14.85 2.41 -4.08
N GLN A 11 15.81 3.32 -4.24
CA GLN A 11 16.06 3.99 -5.51
C GLN A 11 16.45 3.01 -6.62
N LYS A 12 17.21 1.95 -6.29
CA LYS A 12 17.69 0.95 -7.26
C LYS A 12 16.65 -0.12 -7.57
N LYS A 13 15.88 -0.57 -6.58
CA LYS A 13 15.00 -1.74 -6.69
C LYS A 13 13.51 -1.40 -6.74
N GLY A 14 13.10 -0.30 -6.12
CA GLY A 14 11.70 0.14 -6.09
C GLY A 14 10.75 -0.78 -5.31
N SER A 15 11.26 -1.64 -4.42
CA SER A 15 10.45 -2.63 -3.70
C SER A 15 10.70 -2.61 -2.20
N ILE A 16 9.65 -2.30 -1.44
CA ILE A 16 9.68 -2.30 0.03
C ILE A 16 9.82 -3.72 0.59
N SER A 17 9.17 -4.71 0.00
CA SER A 17 9.24 -6.10 0.46
C SER A 17 10.63 -6.69 0.26
N GLN A 18 11.28 -6.39 -0.87
CA GLN A 18 12.69 -6.77 -1.09
C GLN A 18 13.62 -6.07 -0.11
N LEU A 19 13.41 -4.78 0.17
CA LEU A 19 14.21 -4.06 1.14
C LEU A 19 14.12 -4.69 2.54
N LEU A 20 12.90 -4.98 3.00
CA LEU A 20 12.68 -5.60 4.31
C LEU A 20 13.35 -6.97 4.39
N LYS A 21 13.27 -7.76 3.32
CA LYS A 21 13.89 -9.06 3.28
C LYS A 21 15.42 -8.99 3.26
N GLU A 22 16.00 -8.17 2.38
CA GLU A 22 17.44 -8.18 2.13
C GLU A 22 18.24 -7.42 3.21
N LEU A 23 17.74 -6.28 3.70
CA LEU A 23 18.47 -5.47 4.68
C LEU A 23 18.11 -5.81 6.14
N TYR A 24 16.92 -6.33 6.40
CA TYR A 24 16.42 -6.57 7.76
C TYR A 24 16.07 -8.03 8.05
N ASN A 25 16.26 -8.93 7.08
CA ASN A 25 15.84 -10.34 7.17
C ASN A 25 14.39 -10.50 7.65
N CYS A 26 13.52 -9.57 7.24
CA CYS A 26 12.13 -9.48 7.67
C CYS A 26 11.23 -9.87 6.49
N ASP A 27 10.40 -10.89 6.70
CA ASP A 27 9.39 -11.26 5.70
C ASP A 27 8.28 -10.21 5.64
N HIS A 28 7.72 -10.01 4.45
CA HIS A 28 6.62 -9.07 4.22
C HIS A 28 5.40 -9.83 3.72
N ILE A 29 4.50 -10.17 4.64
CA ILE A 29 3.36 -11.04 4.39
C ILE A 29 2.07 -10.24 4.56
N ARG A 30 1.20 -10.23 3.53
CA ARG A 30 -0.13 -9.61 3.63
C ARG A 30 -1.01 -10.44 4.55
N TYR A 31 -1.36 -9.90 5.71
CA TYR A 31 -2.25 -10.57 6.66
C TYR A 31 -3.73 -10.32 6.35
N ARG A 32 -4.09 -9.06 6.09
CA ARG A 32 -5.46 -8.67 5.76
C ARG A 32 -5.47 -7.51 4.79
N THR A 33 -6.42 -7.53 3.86
CA THR A 33 -6.83 -6.35 3.10
C THR A 33 -8.32 -6.10 3.36
N HIS A 34 -8.68 -4.89 3.80
CA HIS A 34 -10.05 -4.43 3.89
C HIS A 34 -10.33 -3.49 2.72
N VAL A 35 -11.28 -3.86 1.87
CA VAL A 35 -11.61 -3.11 0.65
C VAL A 35 -13.03 -2.59 0.74
N TYR A 36 -13.21 -1.30 0.49
CA TYR A 36 -14.52 -0.65 0.49
C TYR A 36 -14.53 0.58 -0.43
N SER A 37 -15.73 1.00 -0.84
CA SER A 37 -15.93 2.21 -1.62
C SER A 37 -16.19 3.42 -0.73
N ARG A 38 -15.71 4.60 -1.11
CA ARG A 38 -16.14 5.88 -0.55
C ARG A 38 -16.09 7.00 -1.60
N ILE A 39 -16.72 8.13 -1.31
CA ILE A 39 -16.47 9.36 -2.07
C ILE A 39 -15.07 9.90 -1.75
N ILE A 40 -14.40 10.44 -2.76
CA ILE A 40 -13.04 10.98 -2.63
C ILE A 40 -13.00 12.14 -1.61
N ASP A 41 -11.90 12.23 -0.84
CA ASP A 41 -11.66 13.40 0.02
C ASP A 41 -11.04 14.53 -0.82
N HIS A 42 -11.31 15.77 -0.46
CA HIS A 42 -10.78 16.95 -1.13
C HIS A 42 -9.24 16.94 -1.24
N ARG A 43 -8.55 16.37 -0.23
CA ARG A 43 -7.08 16.23 -0.24
C ARG A 43 -6.56 15.25 -1.30
N ASP A 44 -7.36 14.26 -1.65
CA ASP A 44 -6.98 13.21 -2.60
C ASP A 44 -7.39 13.59 -4.05
N ALA A 45 -8.42 14.40 -4.22
CA ALA A 45 -9.02 14.71 -5.53
C ALA A 45 -8.03 15.31 -6.55
N SER A 46 -7.11 16.17 -6.11
CA SER A 46 -6.08 16.77 -6.98
C SER A 46 -5.10 15.72 -7.50
N PHE A 47 -4.71 14.74 -6.69
CA PHE A 47 -3.81 13.66 -7.11
C PHE A 47 -4.48 12.69 -8.08
N PHE A 48 -5.81 12.56 -8.01
CA PHE A 48 -6.59 11.63 -8.80
C PHE A 48 -7.14 12.25 -10.10
N GLU A 49 -7.09 13.59 -10.19
CA GLU A 49 -7.65 14.38 -11.29
C GLU A 49 -9.12 14.03 -11.56
N VAL A 50 -9.93 14.05 -10.48
CA VAL A 50 -11.36 13.74 -10.52
C VAL A 50 -12.18 14.77 -9.72
N PRO A 51 -13.50 14.90 -10.02
CA PRO A 51 -14.43 15.69 -9.21
C PRO A 51 -14.56 15.22 -7.76
N LEU A 52 -15.06 16.09 -6.87
CA LEU A 52 -15.21 15.81 -5.43
C LEU A 52 -16.33 14.82 -5.07
N ASP A 53 -17.20 14.50 -6.02
CA ASP A 53 -18.27 13.49 -5.90
C ASP A 53 -17.86 12.13 -6.51
N HIS A 54 -16.60 11.99 -6.93
CA HIS A 54 -16.12 10.76 -7.57
C HIS A 54 -15.95 9.60 -6.57
N PRO A 55 -16.53 8.41 -6.85
CA PRO A 55 -16.31 7.23 -6.02
C PRO A 55 -14.91 6.64 -6.23
N ILE A 56 -14.28 6.22 -5.14
CA ILE A 56 -12.99 5.53 -5.13
C ILE A 56 -13.11 4.19 -4.40
N LEU A 57 -12.23 3.25 -4.77
CA LEU A 57 -11.96 2.06 -3.97
C LEU A 57 -10.80 2.36 -3.03
N LEU A 58 -10.97 2.03 -1.76
CA LEU A 58 -9.94 2.14 -0.74
C LEU A 58 -9.58 0.75 -0.24
N ALA A 59 -8.29 0.44 -0.27
CA ALA A 59 -7.74 -0.81 0.23
C ALA A 59 -6.81 -0.52 1.42
N GLU A 60 -7.26 -0.89 2.61
CA GLU A 60 -6.46 -0.85 3.83
C GLU A 60 -5.81 -2.21 4.03
N SER A 61 -4.52 -2.21 4.35
CA SER A 61 -3.74 -3.44 4.48
C SER A 61 -2.94 -3.47 5.77
N ILE A 62 -2.92 -4.65 6.39
CA ILE A 62 -2.03 -4.97 7.50
C ILE A 62 -1.08 -6.05 6.99
N ASN A 63 0.22 -5.79 7.10
CA ASN A 63 1.25 -6.76 6.78
C ASN A 63 2.00 -7.16 8.05
N VAL A 64 2.42 -8.42 8.10
CA VAL A 64 3.12 -9.04 9.22
C VAL A 64 4.44 -9.66 8.75
N ASP A 65 5.34 -9.91 9.70
CA ASP A 65 6.52 -10.75 9.47
C ASP A 65 6.19 -12.25 9.65
N GLY A 66 7.22 -13.09 9.55
CA GLY A 66 7.10 -14.55 9.69
C GLY A 66 6.65 -15.02 11.07
N ASP A 67 6.78 -14.17 12.10
CA ASP A 67 6.32 -14.43 13.47
C ASP A 67 4.91 -13.87 13.72
N GLY A 68 4.28 -13.27 12.70
CA GLY A 68 2.95 -12.65 12.81
C GLY A 68 2.96 -11.27 13.46
N LYS A 69 4.13 -10.66 13.70
CA LYS A 69 4.21 -9.29 14.23
C LYS A 69 3.85 -8.29 13.13
N ILE A 70 3.01 -7.32 13.46
CA ILE A 70 2.62 -6.25 12.53
C ILE A 70 3.83 -5.38 12.20
N ILE A 71 4.11 -5.23 10.91
CA ILE A 71 5.24 -4.44 10.39
C ILE A 71 4.81 -3.26 9.50
N GLU A 72 3.62 -3.31 8.92
CA GLU A 72 3.13 -2.26 8.04
C GLU A 72 1.61 -2.10 8.12
N TYR A 73 1.17 -0.85 8.12
CA TYR A 73 -0.19 -0.45 7.78
C TYR A 73 -0.15 0.37 6.49
N GLY A 74 -0.75 -0.17 5.43
CA GLY A 74 -0.77 0.45 4.11
C GLY A 74 -2.18 0.86 3.71
N MET A 75 -2.32 2.06 3.13
CA MET A 75 -3.59 2.52 2.55
C MET A 75 -3.37 2.90 1.10
N THR A 76 -4.06 2.20 0.20
CA THR A 76 -4.08 2.52 -1.23
C THR A 76 -5.46 2.99 -1.64
N ARG A 77 -5.52 4.00 -2.50
CA ARG A 77 -6.74 4.54 -3.07
C ARG A 77 -6.68 4.31 -4.57
N PHE A 78 -7.78 3.84 -5.15
CA PHE A 78 -7.90 3.61 -6.58
C PHE A 78 -9.09 4.38 -7.14
N ARG A 79 -8.95 4.85 -8.37
CA ARG A 79 -10.06 5.39 -9.15
C ARG A 79 -11.09 4.29 -9.40
N GLY A 80 -12.28 4.42 -8.82
CA GLY A 80 -13.33 3.38 -8.91
C GLY A 80 -13.85 3.16 -10.33
N ASP A 81 -13.70 4.15 -11.21
CA ASP A 81 -14.06 4.10 -12.62
C ASP A 81 -12.98 3.47 -13.52
N ARG A 82 -11.78 3.20 -12.99
CA ARG A 82 -10.62 2.72 -13.77
C ARG A 82 -9.93 1.48 -13.19
N MET A 83 -10.42 0.94 -12.07
CA MET A 83 -9.79 -0.17 -11.38
C MET A 83 -10.80 -1.18 -10.88
N GLU A 84 -10.44 -2.45 -11.02
CA GLU A 84 -11.11 -3.58 -10.42
C GLU A 84 -10.11 -4.36 -9.56
N LEU A 85 -10.58 -4.95 -8.46
CA LEU A 85 -9.79 -5.85 -7.63
C LEU A 85 -10.42 -7.24 -7.68
N VAL A 86 -9.66 -8.20 -8.21
CA VAL A 86 -10.07 -9.61 -8.30
C VAL A 86 -9.41 -10.39 -7.17
N PHE A 87 -10.20 -11.21 -6.47
CA PHE A 87 -9.73 -12.05 -5.37
C PHE A 87 -9.98 -13.52 -5.70
N GLU A 88 -8.98 -14.36 -5.49
CA GLU A 88 -9.03 -15.80 -5.66
C GLU A 88 -8.64 -16.48 -4.34
N ASN A 89 -9.17 -17.69 -4.12
CA ASN A 89 -8.91 -18.51 -2.93
C ASN A 89 -7.92 -19.62 -3.24
#